data_AF-A0A098DCN3-F1
#
_entry.id   AF-A0A098DCN3-F1
#
_cell.length_a   1.000
_cell.length_b   1.000
_cell.length_c   1.000
_cell.angle_alpha   90.00
_cell.angle_beta   90.00
_cell.angle_gamma   90.00
#
_symmetry.space_group_name_H-M   'P 1'
#
loop_
_entity.id
_entity.type
_entity.pdbx_description
1 polymer ?
#
loop_
_entity_poly.entity_id
_entity_poly.type
_entity_poly.pdbx_seq_one_letter_code
_entity_poly.pdbx_strand_id
1 'polypeptide(L)' 'MYLEVWPLRNSEGTGYEYLVEASLKTETYMEASKKHASLMSHLQGKGWFLEQDSLRTQLIMERY' A
#
# COMPACT_ATOMS: atom_id res chain seq x y z
N MET A 1 -5.67 -3.26 -13.04
CA MET A 1 -5.11 -2.97 -11.71
C MET A 1 -6.04 -3.57 -10.68
N TYR A 2 -5.50 -4.20 -9.65
CA TYR A 2 -6.27 -4.76 -8.54
C TYR A 2 -5.83 -4.06 -7.24
N LEU A 3 -6.78 -3.75 -6.37
CA LEU A 3 -6.54 -3.09 -5.10
C LEU A 3 -7.12 -3.97 -3.98
N GLU A 4 -6.30 -4.24 -2.97
CA GLU A 4 -6.72 -4.84 -1.72
C GLU A 4 -6.57 -3.82 -0.61
N VAL A 5 -7.56 -3.76 0.28
CA VAL A 5 -7.52 -2.89 1.46
C VAL A 5 -7.76 -3.75 2.70
N TRP A 6 -6.80 -3.70 3.61
CA TRP A 6 -6.83 -4.46 4.86
C TRP A 6 -6.95 -3.49 6.03
N PRO A 7 -8.06 -3.51 6.77
CA PRO A 7 -8.14 -2.78 8.04
C PRO A 7 -7.33 -3.53 9.09
N LEU A 8 -6.26 -2.91 9.55
CA LEU A 8 -5.43 -3.38 10.67
C LEU A 8 -5.81 -2.57 11.90
N ARG A 9 -5.83 -3.18 13.09
CA ARG A 9 -5.90 -2.37 14.31
C ARG A 9 -4.66 -1.51 14.41
N ASN A 10 -4.82 -0.25 14.80
CA ASN A 10 -3.69 0.60 15.11
C ASN A 10 -2.94 0.04 16.34
N SER A 11 -1.69 0.46 16.53
CA SER A 11 -0.85 0.00 17.65
C SER A 11 -1.44 0.32 19.03
N GLU A 12 -2.33 1.31 19.11
CA GLU A 12 -3.01 1.70 20.35
C GLU A 12 -4.27 0.85 20.64
N GLY A 13 -4.72 0.02 19.68
CA GLY A 13 -5.92 -0.81 19.80
C GLY A 13 -7.25 -0.04 19.82
N THR A 14 -7.23 1.26 19.58
CA THR A 14 -8.37 2.19 19.66
C THR A 14 -8.99 2.50 18.30
N GLY A 15 -8.33 2.13 17.20
CA GLY A 15 -8.74 2.47 15.84
C GLY A 15 -8.17 1.54 14.79
N TYR A 16 -8.31 1.93 13.53
CA TYR A 16 -7.84 1.17 12.38
C TYR A 16 -6.83 1.96 11.53
N GLU A 17 -5.79 1.29 11.09
CA GLU A 17 -4.90 1.71 10.01
C GLU A 17 -5.20 0.87 8.77
N TYR A 18 -5.17 1.48 7.59
CA TYR A 18 -5.50 0.78 6.35
C TYR A 18 -4.23 0.47 5.56
N LEU A 19 -3.92 -0.82 5.43
CA LEU A 19 -2.89 -1.28 4.52
C LEU A 19 -3.50 -1.48 3.13
N VAL A 20 -3.02 -0.74 2.15
CA VAL A 20 -3.50 -0.82 0.76
C VAL A 20 -2.43 -1.47 -0.10
N GLU A 21 -2.77 -2.58 -0.75
CA GLU A 21 -1.91 -3.23 -1.74
C GLU A 21 -2.45 -2.98 -3.15
N ALA A 22 -1.58 -2.52 -4.05
CA ALA A 22 -1.92 -2.28 -5.45
C ALA A 22 -1.15 -3.23 -6.37
N SER A 23 -1.87 -4.17 -6.99
CA SER A 23 -1.34 -5.13 -7.94
C SER A 23 -1.50 -4.63 -9.39
N LEU A 24 -0.37 -4.40 -10.07
CA LEU A 24 -0.30 -3.96 -11.46
C LEU A 24 -0.08 -5.17 -12.38
N LYS A 25 -1.17 -5.72 -12.91
CA LYS A 25 -1.14 -6.77 -13.93
C LYS A 25 -0.95 -6.13 -15.31
N THR A 26 0.29 -6.06 -15.78
CA THR A 26 0.67 -5.61 -17.13
C THR A 26 1.56 -6.64 -17.80
N GLU A 27 1.61 -6.64 -19.12
CA GLU A 27 2.38 -7.61 -19.89
C GLU A 27 3.90 -7.35 -19.82
N THR A 28 4.29 -6.10 -19.56
CA THR A 28 5.70 -5.70 -19.46
C THR A 28 6.01 -5.01 -18.14
N TYR A 29 7.25 -5.18 -17.70
CA TYR A 29 7.81 -4.45 -16.56
C TYR A 29 7.77 -2.93 -16.79
N MET A 30 8.05 -2.48 -18.01
CA MET A 30 8.11 -1.05 -18.33
C MET A 30 6.75 -0.38 -18.15
N GLU A 31 5.67 -1.06 -18.53
CA GLU A 31 4.31 -0.58 -18.28
C GLU A 31 3.93 -0.62 -16.80
N ALA A 32 4.32 -1.67 -16.08
CA ALA A 32 4.11 -1.77 -14.63
C ALA A 32 4.81 -0.60 -13.91
N SER A 33 6.08 -0.34 -14.26
CA SER A 33 6.90 0.71 -13.66
C SER A 33 6.30 2.11 -13.91
N LYS A 34 5.85 2.41 -15.14
CA LYS A 34 5.17 3.67 -15.45
C LYS A 34 3.89 3.85 -14.65
N LYS A 35 3.06 2.81 -14.56
CA LYS A 35 1.82 2.84 -13.77
C LYS A 35 2.09 2.97 -12.28
N HIS A 36 3.15 2.32 -11.78
CA HIS A 36 3.60 2.44 -10.40
C HIS A 36 4.00 3.89 -10.07
N ALA A 37 4.88 4.50 -10.87
CA ALA A 37 5.31 5.88 -10.65
C ALA A 37 4.12 6.88 -10.70
N SER A 38 3.18 6.68 -11.63
CA SER A 38 1.97 7.49 -11.71
C SER A 38 1.07 7.33 -10.48
N LEU A 39 0.93 6.11 -9.96
CA LEU A 39 0.12 5.83 -8.77
C LEU A 39 0.76 6.46 -7.53
N MET A 40 2.08 6.32 -7.36
CA MET A 40 2.81 6.93 -6.26
C MET A 40 2.64 8.44 -6.24
N SER A 41 2.85 9.10 -7.39
CA SER A 41 2.70 10.56 -7.52
C SER A 41 1.28 11.02 -7.14
N HIS A 42 0.26 10.27 -7.56
CA HIS A 42 -1.13 10.57 -7.23
C HIS A 42 -1.46 10.43 -5.75
N LEU A 43 -0.92 9.39 -5.09
CA LEU A 43 -1.13 9.16 -3.66
C LEU A 43 -0.37 10.18 -2.80
N GLN A 44 0.86 10.52 -3.18
CA GLN A 44 1.65 11.59 -2.56
C GLN A 44 0.93 12.94 -2.69
N GLY A 45 0.40 13.27 -3.88
CA GLY A 45 -0.35 14.51 -4.10
C GLY A 45 -1.62 14.64 -3.25
N LYS A 46 -2.15 13.53 -2.74
CA LYS A 46 -3.30 13.49 -1.82
C LYS A 46 -2.91 13.45 -0.34
N GLY A 47 -1.61 13.32 -0.02
CA GLY A 47 -1.14 13.07 1.34
C GLY A 47 -1.56 11.69 1.87
N TRP A 48 -1.85 10.73 0.99
CA TRP A 48 -2.30 9.37 1.33
C TRP A 48 -1.19 8.34 1.22
N PHE A 49 0.04 8.79 1.01
CA PHE A 49 1.21 7.94 0.90
C PHE A 49 2.10 8.12 2.12
N LEU A 50 2.33 7.04 2.85
CA LEU A 50 3.33 6.96 3.90
C LEU A 50 4.57 6.29 3.29
N GLU A 51 5.66 7.02 3.15
CA GLU A 51 6.96 6.50 2.67
C GLU A 51 7.64 5.66 3.74
N GLN A 52 7.01 4.56 4.13
CA GLN A 52 7.57 3.60 5.06
C GLN A 52 7.65 2.25 4.36
N ASP A 53 8.88 1.82 4.09
CA ASP A 53 9.11 0.48 3.55
C ASP A 53 8.81 -0.52 4.67
N SER A 54 7.72 -1.27 4.52
CA SER A 54 7.26 -2.22 5.53
C SER A 54 6.89 -3.51 4.84
N LEU A 55 7.58 -4.60 5.20
CA LEU A 55 7.24 -5.93 4.71
C LEU A 55 5.87 -6.31 5.27
N ARG A 56 4.88 -6.48 4.38
CA ARG A 56 3.49 -6.87 4.70
C ARG A 56 3.44 -7.98 5.75
N THR A 57 4.32 -8.97 5.63
CA THR A 57 4.41 -10.11 6.56
C THR A 57 4.81 -9.72 7.98
N GLN A 58 5.76 -8.79 8.15
CA GLN A 58 6.18 -8.30 9.48
C GLN A 58 5.08 -7.44 10.12
N LEU A 59 4.49 -6.51 9.36
CA LEU A 59 3.40 -5.67 9.88
C LEU A 59 2.19 -6.49 10.36
N ILE A 60 1.81 -7.53 9.63
CA ILE A 60 0.71 -8.40 10.04
C ILE A 60 1.07 -9.18 11.30
N MET A 61 2.30 -9.69 11.42
CA MET A 61 2.75 -10.44 12.61
C MET A 61 2.88 -9.58 13.86
N GLU A 62 3.21 -8.29 13.74
CA GLU A 62 3.33 -7.37 14.88
C GLU A 62 1.98 -6.87 15.41
N ARG A 63 0.90 -7.02 14.63
CA ARG A 63 -0.43 -6.43 14.90
C ARG A 63 -1.51 -7.46 15.27
N TYR A 64 -1.15 -8.75 15.32
CA TYR A 64 -2.02 -9.88 15.67
C TYR A 64 -1.55 -10.55 16.97
#